data_AF-A0A968LQF3-F1
#
_entry.id   AF-A0A968LQF3-F1
#
_cell.length_a   1.000
_cell.length_b   1.000
_cell.length_c   1.000
_cell.angle_alpha   90.00
_cell.angle_beta   90.00
_cell.angle_gamma   90.00
#
_symmetry.space_group_name_H-M   'P 1'
#
loop_
_entity.id
_entity.type
_entity.pdbx_description
1 polymer ?
#
loop_
_entity_poly.entity_id
_entity_poly.type
_entity_poly.pdbx_seq_one_letter_code
_entity_poly.pdbx_strand_id
1 'polypeptide(L)'
;MTVRRTFILLILGITLWINALGNVPANAGLLTRSRENVISTKELRETLNAGLTGNFEKDTLMVIGALRETLALPDNDAQKSTAVTDARYKISAYASRYRADPEKSGLFSYTTMRTALNSLASYYNSTARRSVPDKVRDRVLVELARAETAIGQGR
;
A
#
# COMPACT_ATOMS: atom_id res chain seq x y z
N MET A 1 -31.61 44.63 -44.18
CA MET A 1 -30.98 44.00 -43.00
C MET A 1 -29.58 43.55 -43.41
N THR A 2 -28.51 44.30 -43.11
CA THR A 2 -27.62 44.14 -41.91
C THR A 2 -26.95 42.74 -41.97
N VAL A 3 -25.63 42.50 -41.97
CA VAL A 3 -24.40 43.30 -41.76
C VAL A 3 -23.20 42.32 -41.85
N ARG A 4 -22.03 42.83 -42.24
CA ARG A 4 -20.63 42.51 -41.81
C ARG A 4 -20.12 41.05 -41.76
N ARG A 5 -19.01 40.78 -42.46
CA ARG A 5 -17.62 40.66 -41.91
C ARG A 5 -17.53 39.82 -40.64
N THR A 6 -16.72 38.75 -40.63
CA THR A 6 -15.45 38.65 -39.84
C THR A 6 -14.90 37.21 -39.73
N PHE A 7 -13.57 37.12 -39.86
CA PHE A 7 -12.60 36.29 -39.11
C PHE A 7 -12.55 34.75 -39.17
N ILE A 8 -11.38 34.29 -39.64
CA ILE A 8 -10.53 33.18 -39.18
C ILE A 8 -10.82 32.70 -37.75
N LEU A 9 -10.82 31.38 -37.50
CA LEU A 9 -10.18 30.73 -36.32
C LEU A 9 -10.22 29.18 -36.41
N LEU A 10 -9.03 28.58 -36.33
CA LEU A 10 -8.65 27.28 -35.78
C LEU A 10 -9.78 26.33 -35.32
N ILE A 11 -9.90 25.19 -36.01
CA ILE A 11 -10.63 24.02 -35.49
C ILE A 11 -9.68 23.26 -34.55
N LEU A 12 -9.91 23.43 -33.25
CA LEU A 12 -9.21 22.80 -32.15
C LEU A 12 -10.20 21.86 -31.45
N GLY A 13 -9.87 20.57 -31.41
CA GLY A 13 -10.37 19.61 -30.43
C GLY A 13 -11.74 18.97 -30.70
N ILE A 14 -11.73 17.63 -30.70
CA ILE A 14 -12.56 16.74 -29.87
C ILE A 14 -12.70 15.41 -30.63
N THR A 15 -11.84 14.45 -30.32
CA THR A 15 -12.06 13.04 -30.64
C THR A 15 -11.95 12.22 -29.34
N LEU A 16 -13.14 11.93 -28.81
CA LEU A 16 -13.53 10.73 -28.07
C LEU A 16 -12.52 10.11 -27.08
N TRP A 17 -12.69 10.43 -25.80
CA TRP A 17 -12.35 9.54 -24.70
C TRP A 17 -13.45 8.49 -24.55
N ILE A 18 -13.23 7.27 -25.05
CA ILE A 18 -13.99 6.08 -24.63
C ILE A 18 -13.15 5.41 -23.54
N ASN A 19 -13.65 5.48 -22.31
CA ASN A 19 -13.07 4.80 -21.15
C ASN A 19 -12.86 3.32 -21.45
N ALA A 20 -11.59 2.92 -21.45
CA ALA A 20 -11.17 1.54 -21.59
C ALA A 20 -11.71 0.73 -20.39
N LEU A 21 -12.63 -0.19 -20.67
CA LEU A 21 -12.88 -1.38 -19.87
C LEU A 21 -11.62 -2.25 -19.91
N GLY A 22 -10.65 -1.90 -19.07
CA GLY A 22 -9.53 -2.76 -18.72
C GLY A 22 -9.95 -3.67 -17.57
N ASN A 23 -10.45 -4.85 -17.91
CA ASN A 23 -10.62 -5.98 -17.01
C ASN A 23 -9.30 -6.21 -16.26
N VAL A 24 -9.26 -5.90 -14.95
CA VAL A 24 -8.06 -6.12 -14.13
C VAL A 24 -7.82 -7.62 -14.06
N PRO A 25 -6.69 -8.14 -14.57
CA PRO A 25 -6.43 -9.56 -14.48
C PRO A 25 -6.20 -9.95 -13.02
N ALA A 26 -7.15 -10.71 -12.46
CA ALA A 26 -6.91 -11.54 -11.29
C ALA A 26 -5.77 -12.50 -11.62
N ASN A 27 -4.57 -12.23 -11.10
CA ASN A 27 -3.51 -13.18 -10.76
C ASN A 27 -3.05 -14.18 -11.85
N ALA A 28 -3.50 -14.05 -13.09
CA ALA A 28 -3.15 -14.90 -14.23
C ALA A 28 -1.91 -14.38 -14.98
N GLY A 29 -1.19 -13.42 -14.39
CA GLY A 29 0.03 -12.84 -14.95
C GLY A 29 1.32 -13.49 -14.47
N LEU A 30 1.28 -14.52 -13.61
CA LEU A 30 2.51 -15.07 -13.03
C LEU A 30 3.40 -15.81 -14.04
N LEU A 31 2.95 -16.15 -15.25
CA LEU A 31 3.78 -16.92 -16.20
C LEU A 31 3.72 -16.55 -17.70
N THR A 32 3.06 -15.47 -18.16
CA THR A 32 3.07 -15.14 -19.61
C THR A 32 3.14 -13.64 -19.96
N ARG A 33 4.11 -12.92 -19.38
CA ARG A 33 4.59 -11.65 -19.98
C ARG A 33 6.10 -11.51 -19.82
N SER A 34 6.81 -12.48 -20.38
CA SER A 34 8.24 -12.73 -20.15
C SER A 34 9.20 -12.06 -21.16
N ARG A 35 8.82 -11.02 -21.92
CA ARG A 35 9.71 -10.51 -23.00
C ARG A 35 9.77 -9.00 -23.29
N GLU A 36 9.33 -8.09 -22.41
CA GLU A 36 9.54 -6.64 -22.69
C GLU A 36 9.69 -5.72 -21.46
N ASN A 37 10.15 -6.23 -20.34
CA ASN A 37 10.76 -5.39 -19.29
C ASN A 37 11.74 -6.29 -18.55
N VAL A 38 13.03 -6.09 -18.76
CA VAL A 38 14.05 -6.75 -17.94
C VAL A 38 13.98 -6.07 -16.58
N ILE A 39 13.06 -6.55 -15.73
CA ILE A 39 12.95 -6.10 -14.35
C ILE A 39 14.31 -6.35 -13.72
N SER A 40 14.93 -5.30 -13.21
CA SER A 40 16.25 -5.41 -12.61
C SER A 40 16.20 -6.43 -11.47
N THR A 41 17.26 -7.23 -11.30
CA THR A 41 17.37 -8.17 -10.16
C THR A 41 17.11 -7.46 -8.83
N LYS A 42 17.40 -6.15 -8.75
CA LYS A 42 17.08 -5.29 -7.61
C LYS A 42 15.56 -5.10 -7.44
N GLU A 43 14.85 -4.72 -8.49
CA GLU A 43 13.40 -4.49 -8.47
C GLU A 43 12.63 -5.78 -8.17
N LEU A 44 13.08 -6.91 -8.71
CA LEU A 44 12.54 -8.23 -8.35
C LEU A 44 12.72 -8.50 -6.85
N ARG A 45 13.93 -8.30 -6.31
CA ARG A 45 14.21 -8.51 -4.88
C ARG A 45 13.44 -7.55 -3.99
N GLU A 46 13.25 -6.31 -4.42
CA GLU A 46 12.48 -5.30 -3.69
C GLU A 46 11.01 -5.71 -3.61
N THR A 47 10.42 -6.12 -4.74
CA THR A 47 9.05 -6.65 -4.78
C THR A 47 8.91 -7.92 -3.93
N LEU A 48 9.89 -8.84 -4.00
CA LEU A 48 9.94 -10.08 -3.21
C LEU A 48 10.20 -9.88 -1.71
N ASN A 49 10.60 -8.68 -1.28
CA ASN A 49 10.78 -8.32 0.12
C ASN A 49 9.70 -7.35 0.60
N ALA A 50 8.56 -7.25 -0.09
CA ALA A 50 7.50 -6.29 0.21
C ALA A 50 7.94 -4.81 0.19
N GLY A 51 9.03 -4.49 -0.52
CA GLY A 51 9.66 -3.18 -0.57
C GLY A 51 10.58 -2.88 0.62
N LEU A 52 10.84 -3.85 1.50
CA LEU A 52 11.67 -3.65 2.68
C LEU A 52 13.16 -3.65 2.29
N THR A 53 13.90 -2.64 2.73
CA THR A 53 15.31 -2.40 2.42
C THR A 53 16.30 -3.03 3.41
N GLY A 54 15.85 -3.29 4.64
CA GLY A 54 16.66 -3.78 5.76
C GLY A 54 16.97 -2.68 6.77
N ASN A 55 16.85 -1.42 6.37
CA ASN A 55 16.95 -0.30 7.30
C ASN A 55 15.67 -0.24 8.15
N PHE A 56 15.80 -0.58 9.45
CA PHE A 56 14.69 -0.68 10.37
C PHE A 56 13.80 0.57 10.37
N GLU A 57 14.37 1.76 10.56
CA GLU A 57 13.60 3.00 10.63
C GLU A 57 12.83 3.29 9.34
N LYS A 58 13.51 3.20 8.18
CA LYS A 58 12.89 3.43 6.87
C LYS A 58 11.79 2.41 6.59
N ASP A 59 12.06 1.15 6.88
CA ASP A 59 11.13 0.05 6.66
C ASP A 59 9.91 0.18 7.59
N THR A 60 10.09 0.57 8.87
CA THR A 60 8.99 0.83 9.81
C THR A 60 8.11 1.98 9.33
N LEU A 61 8.69 3.11 8.93
CA LEU A 61 7.94 4.27 8.43
C LEU A 61 7.19 3.95 7.13
N MET A 62 7.80 3.20 6.22
CA MET A 62 7.16 2.76 4.98
C MET A 62 5.93 1.87 5.27
N VAL A 63 6.07 0.89 6.18
CA VAL A 63 4.95 0.02 6.55
C VAL A 63 3.85 0.81 7.26
N ILE A 64 4.20 1.75 8.15
CA ILE A 64 3.22 2.65 8.79
C ILE A 64 2.40 3.42 7.75
N GLY A 65 3.06 4.02 6.75
CA GLY A 65 2.41 4.74 5.66
C GLY A 65 1.43 3.86 4.89
N ALA A 66 1.90 2.71 4.39
CA ALA A 66 1.08 1.79 3.62
C ALA A 66 -0.16 1.29 4.40
N LEU A 67 -0.02 1.04 5.71
CA LEU A 67 -1.13 0.62 6.55
C LEU A 67 -2.14 1.74 6.79
N ARG A 68 -1.68 2.99 6.99
CA ARG A 68 -2.57 4.16 7.11
C ARG A 68 -3.39 4.37 5.83
N GLU A 69 -2.74 4.30 4.67
CA GLU A 69 -3.41 4.40 3.37
C GLU A 69 -4.45 3.29 3.19
N THR A 70 -4.08 2.04 3.49
CA THR A 70 -5.02 0.90 3.40
C THR A 70 -6.22 1.07 4.32
N LEU A 71 -6.01 1.59 5.54
CA LEU A 71 -7.08 1.82 6.52
C LEU A 71 -7.97 3.02 6.17
N ALA A 72 -7.47 3.98 5.39
CA ALA A 72 -8.23 5.13 4.91
C ALA A 72 -9.17 4.79 3.74
N LEU A 73 -8.91 3.69 3.01
CA LEU A 73 -9.77 3.27 1.90
C LEU A 73 -11.18 2.89 2.38
N PRO A 74 -12.25 3.37 1.72
CA PRO A 74 -13.62 2.93 1.96
C PRO A 74 -13.80 1.42 1.74
N ASP A 75 -14.79 0.83 2.42
CA ASP A 75 -15.08 -0.62 2.32
C ASP A 75 -15.57 -1.05 0.93
N ASN A 76 -16.18 -0.14 0.18
CA ASN A 76 -16.68 -0.36 -1.17
C ASN A 76 -15.68 0.05 -2.27
N ASP A 77 -14.46 0.43 -1.89
CA ASP A 77 -13.43 0.81 -2.86
C ASP A 77 -12.95 -0.41 -3.66
N ALA A 78 -12.88 -0.29 -4.99
CA ALA A 78 -12.44 -1.36 -5.87
C ALA A 78 -10.99 -1.80 -5.59
N GLN A 79 -10.15 -0.91 -5.06
CA GLN A 79 -8.75 -1.17 -4.73
C GLN A 79 -8.57 -1.77 -3.33
N LYS A 80 -9.62 -1.79 -2.48
CA LYS A 80 -9.52 -2.23 -1.09
C LYS A 80 -8.95 -3.64 -0.95
N SER A 81 -9.42 -4.57 -1.79
CA SER A 81 -8.97 -5.97 -1.76
C SER A 81 -7.47 -6.10 -2.08
N THR A 82 -7.00 -5.35 -3.08
CA THR A 82 -5.59 -5.31 -3.47
C THR A 82 -4.74 -4.68 -2.37
N ALA A 83 -5.17 -3.54 -1.81
CA ALA A 83 -4.47 -2.87 -0.72
C ALA A 83 -4.38 -3.74 0.54
N VAL A 84 -5.45 -4.45 0.92
CA VAL A 84 -5.44 -5.40 2.04
C VAL A 84 -4.49 -6.57 1.78
N THR A 85 -4.37 -7.01 0.54
CA THR A 85 -3.43 -8.08 0.15
C THR A 85 -1.98 -7.62 0.26
N ASP A 86 -1.67 -6.42 -0.23
CA ASP A 86 -0.34 -5.82 -0.08
C ASP A 86 0.00 -5.57 1.41
N ALA A 87 -0.94 -5.04 2.19
CA ALA A 87 -0.78 -4.83 3.62
C ALA A 87 -0.47 -6.14 4.37
N ARG A 88 -1.15 -7.24 4.06
CA ARG A 88 -0.85 -8.58 4.63
C ARG A 88 0.57 -9.01 4.35
N TYR A 89 1.01 -8.81 3.12
CA TYR A 89 2.33 -9.18 2.69
C TYR A 89 3.40 -8.36 3.42
N LYS A 90 3.23 -7.03 3.51
CA LYS A 90 4.10 -6.13 4.28
C LYS A 90 4.15 -6.47 5.78
N ILE A 91 2.99 -6.75 6.40
CA ILE A 91 2.92 -7.19 7.81
C ILE A 91 3.78 -8.44 8.04
N SER A 92 3.62 -9.43 7.18
CA SER A 92 4.31 -10.72 7.30
C SER A 92 5.81 -10.57 7.06
N ALA A 93 6.20 -9.82 6.02
CA ALA A 93 7.59 -9.57 5.69
C ALA A 93 8.32 -8.77 6.79
N TYR A 94 7.69 -7.72 7.33
CA TYR A 94 8.24 -6.90 8.41
C TYR A 94 8.44 -7.72 9.69
N ALA A 95 7.41 -8.48 10.09
CA ALA A 95 7.48 -9.32 11.28
C ALA A 95 8.60 -10.37 11.15
N SER A 96 8.68 -11.06 10.01
CA SER A 96 9.72 -12.07 9.76
C SER A 96 11.13 -11.50 9.77
N ARG A 97 11.33 -10.32 9.16
CA ARG A 97 12.66 -9.70 9.05
C ARG A 97 13.23 -9.30 10.41
N TYR A 98 12.45 -8.61 11.23
CA TYR A 98 12.98 -7.98 12.45
C TYR A 98 12.76 -8.80 13.72
N ARG A 99 12.05 -9.93 13.66
CA ARG A 99 11.81 -10.78 14.84
C ARG A 99 13.07 -11.46 15.38
N ALA A 100 14.00 -11.83 14.52
CA ALA A 100 15.22 -12.54 14.92
C ALA A 100 16.36 -11.60 15.36
N ASP A 101 16.20 -10.29 15.15
CA ASP A 101 17.20 -9.29 15.51
C ASP A 101 16.94 -8.79 16.95
N PRO A 102 17.78 -9.13 17.94
CA PRO A 102 17.58 -8.72 19.33
C PRO A 102 17.71 -7.21 19.52
N GLU A 103 18.53 -6.52 18.71
CA GLU A 103 18.71 -5.08 18.81
C GLU A 103 17.44 -4.34 18.40
N LYS A 104 16.68 -4.87 17.43
CA LYS A 104 15.43 -4.25 16.97
C LYS A 104 14.24 -4.76 17.76
N SER A 105 14.22 -6.05 18.09
CA SER A 105 13.05 -6.67 18.72
C SER A 105 12.80 -6.23 20.16
N GLY A 106 13.81 -5.66 20.83
CA GLY A 106 13.69 -5.02 22.14
C GLY A 106 13.23 -3.57 22.12
N LEU A 107 13.19 -2.91 20.95
CA LEU A 107 12.80 -1.51 20.84
C LEU A 107 11.30 -1.32 21.13
N PHE A 108 10.98 -0.21 21.78
CA PHE A 108 9.62 0.24 21.99
C PHE A 108 8.91 0.45 20.65
N SER A 109 9.54 1.12 19.68
CA SER A 109 9.01 1.25 18.31
C SER A 109 8.63 -0.10 17.70
N TYR A 110 9.46 -1.13 17.85
CA TYR A 110 9.17 -2.47 17.34
C TYR A 110 8.01 -3.15 18.07
N THR A 111 8.01 -3.15 19.40
CA THR A 111 6.98 -3.85 20.19
C THR A 111 5.61 -3.19 20.04
N THR A 112 5.56 -1.86 19.98
CA THR A 112 4.35 -1.08 19.65
C THR A 112 3.88 -1.40 18.23
N MET A 113 4.78 -1.39 17.24
CA MET A 113 4.44 -1.76 15.87
C MET A 113 3.86 -3.17 15.81
N ARG A 114 4.48 -4.17 16.45
CA ARG A 114 3.97 -5.55 16.51
C ARG A 114 2.56 -5.65 17.08
N THR A 115 2.21 -4.81 18.04
CA THR A 115 0.87 -4.78 18.62
C THR A 115 -0.17 -4.34 17.59
N ALA A 116 0.16 -3.30 16.81
CA ALA A 116 -0.64 -2.85 15.67
C ALA A 116 -0.77 -3.94 14.61
N LEU A 117 0.36 -4.56 14.20
CA LEU A 117 0.39 -5.58 13.16
C LEU A 117 -0.39 -6.84 13.53
N ASN A 118 -0.24 -7.34 14.76
CA ASN A 118 -0.99 -8.50 15.24
C ASN A 118 -2.50 -8.22 15.25
N SER A 119 -2.89 -7.02 15.67
CA SER A 119 -4.29 -6.59 15.65
C SER A 119 -4.85 -6.61 14.23
N LEU A 120 -4.13 -6.05 13.24
CA LEU A 120 -4.57 -6.06 11.84
C LEU A 120 -4.56 -7.46 11.20
N ALA A 121 -3.53 -8.27 11.48
CA ALA A 121 -3.38 -9.61 10.93
C ALA A 121 -4.59 -10.50 11.26
N SER A 122 -5.16 -10.37 12.46
CA SER A 122 -6.38 -11.10 12.85
C SER A 122 -7.58 -10.79 11.93
N TYR A 123 -7.66 -9.58 11.36
CA TYR A 123 -8.74 -9.21 10.44
C TYR A 123 -8.41 -9.56 9.00
N TYR A 124 -7.21 -9.23 8.54
CA TYR A 124 -6.84 -9.46 7.14
C TYR A 124 -6.67 -10.94 6.78
N ASN A 125 -6.33 -11.80 7.76
CA ASN A 125 -6.26 -13.25 7.54
C ASN A 125 -7.61 -13.96 7.63
N SER A 126 -8.68 -13.26 8.06
CA SER A 126 -10.02 -13.84 8.15
C SER A 126 -10.71 -13.82 6.79
N THR A 127 -11.26 -14.96 6.37
CA THR A 127 -11.99 -15.10 5.09
C THR A 127 -13.41 -14.54 5.13
N ALA A 128 -13.92 -14.11 6.30
CA ALA A 128 -15.32 -13.78 6.52
C ALA A 128 -15.60 -12.30 6.89
N ARG A 129 -14.59 -11.43 6.95
CA ARG A 129 -14.76 -10.03 7.38
C ARG A 129 -14.50 -9.06 6.23
N ARG A 130 -15.51 -8.25 5.91
CA ARG A 130 -15.48 -7.25 4.83
C ARG A 130 -14.65 -6.01 5.19
N SER A 131 -14.45 -5.72 6.48
CA SER A 131 -13.70 -4.55 6.93
C SER A 131 -13.23 -4.66 8.38
N VAL A 132 -12.27 -3.81 8.74
CA VAL A 132 -11.75 -3.67 10.11
C VAL A 132 -12.73 -2.80 10.91
N PRO A 133 -13.24 -3.26 12.07
CA PRO A 133 -14.13 -2.45 12.89
C PRO A 133 -13.49 -1.12 13.32
N ASP A 134 -14.29 -0.05 13.38
CA ASP A 134 -13.81 1.31 13.68
C ASP A 134 -12.93 1.37 14.94
N LYS A 135 -13.40 0.79 16.04
CA LYS A 135 -12.67 0.75 17.32
C LYS A 135 -11.29 0.10 17.19
N VAL A 136 -11.15 -0.90 16.33
CA VAL A 136 -9.88 -1.59 16.09
C VAL A 136 -8.99 -0.73 15.20
N ARG A 137 -9.55 -0.17 14.12
CA ARG A 137 -8.84 0.77 13.24
C ARG A 137 -8.25 1.91 14.06
N ASP A 138 -9.05 2.57 14.89
CA ASP A 138 -8.62 3.73 15.66
C ASP A 138 -7.50 3.38 16.66
N ARG A 139 -7.61 2.22 17.33
CA ARG A 139 -6.53 1.71 18.19
C ARG A 139 -5.26 1.45 17.39
N VAL A 140 -5.36 0.80 16.23
CA VAL A 140 -4.21 0.53 15.37
C VAL A 140 -3.54 1.84 14.95
N LEU A 141 -4.30 2.85 14.53
CA LEU A 141 -3.77 4.16 14.15
C LEU A 141 -3.00 4.83 15.29
N VAL A 142 -3.48 4.71 16.53
CA VAL A 142 -2.78 5.19 17.74
C VAL A 142 -1.45 4.46 17.92
N GLU A 143 -1.43 3.14 17.83
CA GLU A 143 -0.17 2.37 17.98
C GLU A 143 0.81 2.67 16.84
N LEU A 144 0.34 2.84 15.59
CA LEU A 144 1.19 3.25 14.48
C LEU A 144 1.82 4.64 14.73
N ALA A 145 1.05 5.61 15.24
CA ALA A 145 1.57 6.93 15.58
C ALA A 145 2.60 6.90 16.73
N ARG A 146 2.37 6.04 17.73
CA ARG A 146 3.34 5.82 18.82
C ARG A 146 4.64 5.20 18.31
N ALA A 147 4.55 4.20 17.44
CA ALA A 147 5.72 3.57 16.82
C ALA A 147 6.52 4.59 15.99
N GLU A 148 5.85 5.39 15.16
CA GLU A 148 6.48 6.48 14.38
C GLU A 148 7.20 7.50 15.28
N THR A 149 6.55 7.92 16.37
CA THR A 149 7.16 8.85 17.34
C THR A 149 8.40 8.23 18.00
N ALA A 150 8.33 6.95 18.34
CA ALA A 150 9.42 6.22 18.97
C ALA A 150 10.63 6.05 18.04
N ILE A 151 10.40 5.82 16.74
CA ILE A 151 11.46 5.82 15.70
C ILE A 151 12.19 7.17 15.70
N GLY A 152 11.46 8.29 15.68
CA GLY A 152 12.07 9.63 15.74
C GLY A 152 12.85 9.92 17.03
N GLN A 153 12.65 9.10 18.07
CA GLN A 153 13.30 9.19 19.37
C GLN A 153 14.39 8.12 19.55
N GLY A 154 14.64 7.29 18.54
CA GLY A 154 15.64 6.22 18.57
C GLY A 154 15.35 5.10 19.57
N ARG A 155 14.07 4.85 19.88
CA ARG A 155 13.68 3.84 20.89
C ARG A 155 12.58 2.89 20.45
#